data_AF-W9H9P0-F1
#
_entry.id   AF-W9H9P0-F1
#
_cell.length_a   1.000
_cell.length_b   1.000
_cell.length_c   1.000
_cell.angle_alpha   90.00
_cell.angle_beta   90.00
_cell.angle_gamma   90.00
#
_symmetry.space_group_name_H-M   'P 1'
#
loop_
_entity.id
_entity.type
_entity.pdbx_description
1 polymer ?
#
loop_
_entity_poly.entity_id
_entity_poly.type
_entity_poly.pdbx_seq_one_letter_code
_entity_poly.pdbx_strand_id
1 'polypeptide(L)'
;MSEDQSTPPSLDDLDARLRKARERGAAPATQSDGDDALSRKSLGLAFRIGAELVAAMIIGVGGGMLLDRWLGTTPWGLIGMFFLGAGAGIVNVYRAVTGVGYAPGYRKPGSTDDGPEQ
;
A
#
# COMPACT_ATOMS: atom_id res chain seq x y z
N MET A 1 41.69 -25.79 4.47
CA MET A 1 40.74 -25.51 3.38
C MET A 1 39.52 -26.41 3.60
N SER A 2 38.55 -25.94 4.40
CA SER A 2 37.25 -26.61 4.62
C SER A 2 36.23 -25.58 5.13
N GLU A 3 35.68 -24.83 4.17
CA GLU A 3 34.29 -24.38 4.05
C GLU A 3 33.51 -23.98 5.33
N ASP A 4 33.46 -22.66 5.54
CA ASP A 4 32.44 -21.94 6.30
C ASP A 4 31.06 -22.16 5.65
N GLN A 5 30.38 -23.23 6.06
CA GLN A 5 29.04 -23.58 5.61
C GLN A 5 28.03 -22.62 6.26
N SER A 6 27.74 -21.54 5.54
CA SER A 6 26.68 -20.57 5.81
C SER A 6 25.35 -21.28 6.02
N THR A 7 24.97 -21.53 7.26
CA THR A 7 23.63 -22.02 7.60
C THR A 7 22.65 -20.89 7.31
N PRO A 8 21.72 -21.03 6.35
CA PRO A 8 20.72 -20.00 6.11
C PRO A 8 19.90 -19.82 7.40
N PRO A 9 19.54 -18.57 7.77
CA PRO A 9 18.79 -18.32 8.99
C PRO A 9 17.57 -19.24 9.06
N SER A 10 17.44 -20.00 10.15
CA SER A 10 16.37 -20.99 10.30
C SER A 10 15.02 -20.31 10.41
N LEU A 11 13.98 -20.97 9.90
CA LEU A 11 12.60 -20.47 9.95
C LEU A 11 12.16 -20.15 11.38
N ASP A 12 12.73 -20.84 12.38
CA ASP A 12 12.49 -20.56 13.80
C ASP A 12 12.96 -19.17 14.23
N ASP A 13 14.09 -18.66 13.71
CA ASP A 13 14.54 -17.28 14.01
C ASP A 13 13.66 -16.25 13.28
N LEU A 14 13.18 -16.57 12.07
CA LEU A 14 12.20 -15.73 11.38
C LEU A 14 10.87 -15.70 12.12
N ASP A 15 10.37 -16.83 12.61
CA ASP A 15 9.14 -16.93 13.38
C ASP A 15 9.27 -16.21 14.72
N ALA A 16 10.41 -16.34 15.39
CA ALA A 16 10.72 -15.59 16.60
C ALA A 16 10.71 -14.06 16.33
N ARG A 17 11.28 -13.62 15.21
CA ARG A 17 11.29 -12.21 14.79
C ARG A 17 9.91 -11.69 14.36
N LEU A 18 9.14 -12.48 13.62
CA LEU A 18 7.75 -12.16 13.21
C LEU A 18 6.84 -12.05 14.42
N ARG A 19 6.98 -12.98 15.37
CA ARG A 19 6.24 -12.95 16.62
C ARG A 19 6.63 -11.75 17.48
N LYS A 20 7.93 -11.45 17.59
CA LYS A 20 8.43 -10.23 18.27
C LYS A 20 7.94 -8.94 17.60
N ALA A 21 7.80 -8.93 16.28
CA ALA A 21 7.22 -7.81 15.53
C ALA A 21 5.69 -7.69 15.75
N ARG A 22 4.96 -8.81 15.83
CA ARG A 22 3.52 -8.84 16.17
C ARG A 22 3.25 -8.41 17.61
N GLU A 23 4.06 -8.84 18.57
CA GLU A 23 3.92 -8.47 19.98
C GLU A 23 4.18 -6.96 20.17
N ARG A 24 5.11 -6.37 19.42
CA ARG A 24 5.29 -4.90 19.35
C ARG A 24 4.11 -4.16 18.71
N GLY A 25 3.37 -4.82 17.81
CA GLY A 25 2.14 -4.28 17.21
C GLY A 25 0.88 -4.50 18.04
N ALA A 26 0.92 -5.40 19.04
CA ALA A 26 -0.21 -5.78 19.89
C ALA A 26 -0.09 -5.32 21.36
N ALA A 27 1.08 -4.86 21.79
CA ALA A 27 1.24 -4.16 23.05
C ALA A 27 0.42 -2.85 23.02
N PRO A 28 -0.20 -2.41 24.13
CA PRO A 28 -0.97 -1.19 24.16
C PRO A 28 0.00 -0.03 23.95
N ALA A 29 0.02 0.50 22.74
CA ALA A 29 0.71 1.73 22.42
C ALA A 29 0.20 2.80 23.38
N THR A 30 1.11 3.40 24.14
CA THR A 30 0.89 4.72 24.72
C THR A 30 0.29 5.62 23.65
N GLN A 31 -0.76 6.38 23.98
CA GLN A 31 -1.66 7.04 23.03
C GLN A 31 -0.94 7.91 21.95
N SER A 32 0.34 8.27 22.13
CA SER A 32 1.16 8.96 21.13
C SER A 32 1.76 8.08 20.03
N ASP A 33 2.09 6.81 20.28
CA ASP A 33 2.78 5.95 19.29
C ASP A 33 1.83 5.33 18.25
N GLY A 34 0.57 5.15 18.64
CA GLY A 34 -0.49 4.65 17.75
C GLY A 34 -0.82 5.64 16.64
N ASP A 35 -0.86 6.93 16.97
CA ASP A 35 -1.15 8.01 16.03
C ASP A 35 -0.03 8.16 14.99
N ASP A 36 1.24 8.08 15.42
CA ASP A 36 2.39 8.13 14.51
C ASP A 36 2.50 6.91 13.59
N ALA A 37 2.15 5.71 14.08
CA ALA A 37 2.12 4.50 13.27
C ALA A 37 0.97 4.52 12.24
N LEU A 38 -0.22 4.97 12.64
CA LEU A 38 -1.36 5.20 11.75
C LEU A 38 -1.05 6.26 10.68
N SER A 39 -0.43 7.37 11.09
CA SER A 39 -0.06 8.48 10.21
C SER A 39 1.02 8.09 9.19
N ARG A 40 2.03 7.31 9.59
CA ARG A 40 3.02 6.75 8.64
C ARG A 40 2.39 5.77 7.66
N LYS A 41 1.45 4.94 8.11
CA LYS A 41 0.74 3.99 7.24
C LYS A 41 -0.15 4.70 6.23
N SER A 42 -0.87 5.75 6.64
CA SER A 42 -1.71 6.55 5.73
C SER A 42 -0.86 7.34 4.73
N LEU A 43 0.28 7.89 5.15
CA LEU A 43 1.21 8.60 4.27
C LEU A 43 1.85 7.67 3.23
N GLY A 44 2.27 6.46 3.61
CA GLY A 44 2.79 5.47 2.68
C GLY A 44 1.77 5.03 1.63
N LEU A 45 0.50 4.91 2.03
CA LEU A 45 -0.60 4.62 1.10
C LEU A 45 -0.83 5.79 0.12
N ALA A 46 -0.88 7.03 0.61
CA ALA A 46 -1.06 8.21 -0.23
C ALA A 46 0.09 8.38 -1.24
N PHE A 47 1.34 8.17 -0.80
CA PHE A 47 2.50 8.22 -1.68
C PHE A 47 2.43 7.16 -2.77
N ARG A 48 2.07 5.91 -2.41
CA ARG A 48 1.89 4.83 -3.38
C ARG A 48 0.83 5.18 -4.42
N ILE A 49 -0.33 5.67 -3.98
CA ILE A 49 -1.42 6.08 -4.88
C ILE A 49 -0.93 7.17 -5.84
N GLY A 50 -0.23 8.19 -5.33
CA GLY A 50 0.36 9.24 -6.17
C GLY A 50 1.37 8.69 -7.18
N ALA A 51 2.27 7.80 -6.74
CA ALA A 51 3.28 7.17 -7.59
C ALA A 51 2.65 6.32 -8.70
N GLU A 52 1.60 5.55 -8.39
CA GLU A 52 0.88 4.74 -9.37
C GLU A 52 0.22 5.62 -10.45
N LEU A 53 -0.41 6.73 -10.05
CA LEU A 53 -0.99 7.68 -11.00
C LEU A 53 0.07 8.34 -11.90
N VAL A 54 1.16 8.83 -11.31
CA VAL A 54 2.24 9.48 -12.07
C VAL A 54 2.91 8.48 -13.04
N ALA A 55 3.14 7.24 -12.59
CA ALA A 55 3.72 6.20 -13.44
C ALA A 55 2.79 5.88 -14.63
N ALA A 56 1.49 5.71 -14.39
CA ALA A 56 0.53 5.45 -15.46
C ALA A 56 0.46 6.61 -16.47
N MET A 57 0.54 7.85 -15.99
CA MET A 57 0.59 9.06 -16.83
C MET A 57 1.86 9.11 -17.69
N ILE A 58 3.03 8.83 -17.11
CA ILE A 58 4.29 8.78 -17.85
C ILE A 58 4.23 7.72 -18.96
N ILE A 59 3.68 6.53 -18.67
CA ILE A 59 3.53 5.46 -19.65
C ILE A 59 2.55 5.85 -20.75
N GLY A 60 1.39 6.42 -20.39
CA GLY A 60 0.38 6.85 -21.37
C GLY A 60 0.88 7.97 -22.28
N VAL A 61 1.47 9.02 -21.71
CA VAL A 61 2.02 10.14 -22.49
C VAL A 61 3.24 9.70 -23.31
N GLY A 62 4.17 8.97 -22.70
CA GLY A 62 5.37 8.47 -23.38
C GLY A 62 5.03 7.51 -24.52
N GLY A 63 4.14 6.55 -24.27
CA GLY A 63 3.63 5.62 -25.28
C GLY A 63 2.84 6.32 -26.37
N GLY A 64 2.00 7.28 -26.01
CA GLY A 64 1.24 8.10 -26.95
C GLY A 64 2.11 8.93 -27.88
N MET A 65 3.13 9.60 -27.34
CA MET A 65 4.11 10.35 -28.16
C MET A 65 4.92 9.45 -29.09
N LEU A 66 5.31 8.27 -28.62
CA LEU A 66 6.03 7.30 -29.44
C LEU A 66 5.15 6.78 -30.58
N LEU A 67 3.89 6.46 -30.27
CA LEU A 67 2.90 6.02 -31.24
C LEU A 67 2.63 7.09 -32.30
N ASP A 68 2.44 8.34 -31.86
CA ASP A 68 2.24 9.47 -32.77
C ASP A 68 3.44 9.73 -33.68
N ARG A 69 4.68 9.58 -33.18
CA ARG A 69 5.89 9.69 -34.01
C ARG A 69 6.03 8.55 -35.01
N TRP A 70 5.60 7.35 -34.66
CA TRP A 70 5.72 6.19 -35.54
C TRP A 70 4.67 6.19 -36.65
N LEU A 71 3.43 6.59 -36.33
CA LEU A 71 2.31 6.61 -37.28
C LEU A 71 2.11 7.96 -37.97
N GLY A 72 2.77 9.02 -37.52
CA GLY A 72 2.57 10.39 -38.03
C GLY A 72 1.21 10.98 -37.63
N THR A 73 0.58 10.47 -36.57
CA THR A 73 -0.82 10.78 -36.17
C THR A 73 -0.94 11.90 -35.15
N THR A 74 0.11 12.68 -34.88
CA THR A 74 0.15 13.66 -33.79
C THR A 74 -1.04 14.65 -33.86
N PRO A 75 -1.84 14.83 -32.78
CA PRO A 75 -1.70 14.29 -31.42
C PRO A 75 -2.71 13.17 -31.07
N TRP A 76 -3.26 12.44 -32.04
CA TRP A 76 -4.37 11.50 -31.83
C TRP A 76 -4.00 10.30 -30.94
N GLY A 77 -2.81 9.71 -31.15
CA GLY A 77 -2.29 8.61 -30.35
C GLY A 77 -2.02 9.03 -28.91
N LEU A 78 -1.51 10.25 -28.70
CA LEU A 78 -1.34 10.86 -27.37
C LEU A 78 -2.68 11.03 -26.67
N ILE A 79 -3.71 11.56 -27.34
CA ILE A 79 -5.04 11.75 -26.75
C ILE A 79 -5.61 10.39 -26.29
N GLY A 80 -5.58 9.37 -27.15
CA GLY A 80 -6.08 8.04 -26.82
C GLY A 80 -5.30 7.39 -25.66
N MET A 81 -3.97 7.40 -25.73
CA MET A 81 -3.12 6.80 -24.70
C MET A 81 -3.14 7.57 -23.37
N PHE A 82 -3.40 8.88 -23.39
CA PHE A 82 -3.61 9.65 -22.17
C PHE A 82 -4.82 9.14 -21.39
N PHE A 83 -5.97 8.99 -22.04
CA PHE A 83 -7.17 8.48 -21.37
C PHE A 83 -7.00 7.03 -20.93
N LEU A 84 -6.32 6.21 -21.73
CA LEU A 84 -6.02 4.83 -21.37
C LEU A 84 -5.10 4.76 -20.14
N GLY A 85 -4.04 5.57 -20.10
CA GLY A 85 -3.13 5.67 -18.97
C GLY A 85 -3.82 6.19 -17.70
N ALA A 86 -4.62 7.26 -17.82
CA ALA A 86 -5.42 7.79 -16.72
C ALA A 86 -6.42 6.74 -16.20
N GLY A 87 -7.15 6.07 -17.09
CA GLY A 87 -8.08 4.99 -16.72
C GLY A 87 -7.37 3.82 -16.03
N ALA A 88 -6.24 3.36 -16.57
CA ALA A 88 -5.45 2.30 -15.96
C ALA A 88 -4.92 2.70 -14.57
N GLY A 89 -4.45 3.94 -14.40
CA GLY A 89 -4.02 4.48 -13.11
C GLY A 89 -5.15 4.50 -12.09
N ILE A 90 -6.33 5.00 -12.47
CA ILE A 90 -7.52 5.02 -11.60
C ILE A 90 -7.93 3.59 -11.19
N VAL A 91 -7.96 2.65 -12.13
CA VAL A 91 -8.28 1.23 -11.85
C VAL A 91 -7.26 0.62 -10.89
N ASN A 92 -5.97 0.93 -11.05
CA ASN A 92 -4.93 0.42 -10.17
C ASN A 92 -5.06 0.98 -8.75
N VAL A 93 -5.30 2.29 -8.61
CA VAL A 93 -5.56 2.94 -7.32
C VAL A 93 -6.82 2.40 -6.67
N TYR A 94 -7.90 2.23 -7.43
CA TYR A 94 -9.13 1.62 -6.92
C TYR A 94 -8.84 0.24 -6.33
N ARG A 95 -8.11 -0.62 -7.05
CA ARG A 95 -7.68 -1.94 -6.54
C ARG A 95 -6.81 -1.84 -5.30
N ALA A 96 -5.91 -0.86 -5.22
CA ALA A 96 -5.06 -0.64 -4.04
C ALA A 96 -5.89 -0.23 -2.82
N VAL A 97 -6.88 0.64 -2.99
CA VAL A 97 -7.75 1.11 -1.91
C VAL A 97 -8.78 0.04 -1.52
N THR A 98 -9.40 -0.67 -2.46
CA THR A 98 -10.37 -1.73 -2.15
C THR A 98 -9.72 -2.99 -1.60
N GLY A 99 -8.49 -3.31 -2.01
CA GLY A 99 -7.71 -4.43 -1.47
C GLY A 99 -7.17 -4.17 -0.05
N VAL A 100 -7.03 -2.90 0.35
CA VAL A 100 -6.54 -2.48 1.68
C VAL A 100 -7.66 -2.00 2.61
N GLY A 101 -8.86 -1.73 2.08
CA GLY A 101 -10.05 -1.24 2.80
C GLY A 101 -10.75 -2.23 3.74
N TYR A 102 -10.28 -3.48 3.81
CA TYR A 102 -10.77 -4.51 4.73
C TYR A 102 -9.76 -4.87 5.83
N ALA A 103 -8.93 -3.93 6.30
CA ALA A 103 -8.24 -4.14 7.58
C ALA A 103 -9.28 -3.90 8.72
N PRO A 104 -9.77 -4.94 9.40
CA PRO A 104 -10.86 -4.83 10.36
C PRO A 104 -10.32 -4.18 11.64
N GLY A 105 -10.70 -2.92 11.90
CA GLY A 105 -10.15 -2.15 13.01
C GLY A 105 -11.14 -1.27 13.78
N TYR A 106 -12.42 -1.27 13.45
CA TYR A 106 -13.43 -0.54 14.23
C TYR A 106 -14.24 -1.51 15.09
N ARG A 107 -13.76 -1.77 16.32
CA ARG A 107 -14.64 -2.21 17.41
C ARG A 107 -15.10 -0.94 18.14
N LYS A 108 -16.33 -0.51 17.87
CA LYS A 108 -17.07 0.38 18.78
C LYS A 108 -17.22 -0.40 20.10
N PRO A 109 -16.69 0.05 21.25
CA PRO A 109 -16.99 -0.58 22.52
C PRO A 109 -18.48 -0.36 22.77
N GLY A 110 -19.21 -1.47 22.90
CA GLY A 110 -20.62 -1.45 23.29
C GLY A 110 -20.78 -0.77 24.64
N SER A 111 -21.87 -0.03 24.75
CA SER A 111 -22.45 0.49 25.99
C SER A 111 -22.50 -0.58 27.07
N THR A 112 -21.69 -0.43 28.12
CA THR A 112 -21.91 -1.12 29.38
C THR A 112 -23.02 -0.37 30.12
N ASP A 113 -24.24 -0.87 29.96
CA ASP A 113 -25.36 -0.60 30.86
C ASP A 113 -25.20 -1.55 32.05
N ASP A 114 -24.37 -1.15 33.02
CA ASP A 114 -24.33 -1.79 34.34
C ASP A 114 -24.83 -0.75 35.35
N GLY A 115 -26.16 -0.69 35.49
CA GLY A 115 -26.79 -0.03 36.62
C GLY A 115 -26.36 -0.70 37.95
N PRO A 116 -26.21 0.06 39.05
CA PRO A 116 -25.82 -0.50 40.32
C PRO A 116 -27.00 -1.29 40.91
N GLU A 117 -26.87 -2.61 40.93
CA GLU A 117 -27.74 -3.49 41.74
C GLU A 117 -27.12 -3.60 43.14
N GLN A 118 -28.00 -3.47 44.14
CA GLN A 118 -27.76 -3.02 45.52
C GLN A 118 -27.07 -4.02 46.44
#